data_AF-A0A947AAK3-F1
#
_entry.id   AF-A0A947AAK3-F1
#
_cell.length_a   1.000
_cell.length_b   1.000
_cell.length_c   1.000
_cell.angle_alpha   90.00
_cell.angle_beta   90.00
_cell.angle_gamma   90.00
#
_symmetry.space_group_name_H-M   'P 1'
#
loop_
_entity.id
_entity.type
_entity.pdbx_description
1 polymer ?
#
loop_
_entity_poly.entity_id
_entity_poly.type
_entity_poly.pdbx_seq_one_letter_code
_entity_poly.pdbx_strand_id
1 'polypeptide(L)'
;MKNNAPIYSSRTYQLADWHLHLYKNGSKRYAKVSYPIRCGVYSELETDDYIFHFNLNHEIIRAFGKTERWPHPQEWLKRTIGNDWIYYSTGGYTGVFETTGEYYL
;
A
#
# COMPACT_ATOMS: atom_id res chain seq x y z
N MET A 1 -1.19 26.81 21.00
CA MET A 1 -2.12 25.94 20.24
C MET A 1 -1.89 24.50 20.67
N LYS A 2 -2.87 23.84 21.30
CA LYS A 2 -2.74 22.44 21.73
C LYS A 2 -2.81 21.56 20.49
N ASN A 3 -1.71 20.89 20.15
CA ASN A 3 -1.69 19.87 19.11
C ASN A 3 -2.56 18.69 19.59
N ASN A 4 -3.76 18.57 19.05
CA ASN A 4 -4.58 17.37 19.18
C ASN A 4 -3.92 16.27 18.35
N ALA A 5 -3.04 15.49 18.99
CA ALA A 5 -2.53 14.25 18.42
C ALA A 5 -3.71 13.30 18.11
N PRO A 6 -3.62 12.46 17.07
CA PRO A 6 -4.68 11.52 16.74
C PRO A 6 -4.96 10.57 17.92
N ILE A 7 -6.24 10.35 18.21
CA ILE A 7 -6.79 9.57 19.34
C ILE A 7 -6.47 8.06 19.21
N TYR A 8 -5.84 7.65 18.10
CA TYR A 8 -5.59 6.26 17.77
C TYR A 8 -4.22 5.79 18.28
N SER A 9 -4.23 4.90 19.29
CA SER A 9 -3.04 4.19 19.72
C SER A 9 -2.66 3.08 18.75
N SER A 10 -1.42 3.10 18.26
CA SER A 10 -0.87 2.04 17.42
C SER A 10 -0.94 0.69 18.15
N ARG A 11 -1.40 -0.34 17.46
CA ARG A 11 -1.52 -1.71 18.00
C ARG A 11 -1.05 -2.72 16.98
N THR A 12 -0.47 -3.81 17.45
CA THR A 12 0.03 -4.90 16.61
C THR A 12 -0.57 -6.22 17.07
N TYR A 13 -1.00 -7.04 16.12
CA TYR A 13 -1.44 -8.41 16.33
C TYR A 13 -0.65 -9.30 15.38
N GLN A 14 -0.27 -10.48 15.84
CA GLN A 14 0.51 -11.42 15.05
C GLN A 14 -0.04 -12.83 15.26
N LEU A 15 -0.28 -13.50 14.15
CA LEU A 15 -0.53 -14.93 14.06
C LEU A 15 0.55 -15.55 13.16
N ALA A 16 0.52 -16.87 12.97
CA ALA A 16 1.60 -17.59 12.29
C ALA A 16 1.84 -17.11 10.85
N ASP A 17 0.77 -16.71 10.16
CA ASP A 17 0.67 -16.45 8.73
C ASP A 17 0.35 -14.97 8.39
N TRP A 18 0.10 -14.14 9.41
CA TRP A 18 -0.19 -12.72 9.20
C TRP A 18 0.15 -11.81 10.39
N HIS A 19 0.43 -10.54 10.07
CA HIS A 19 0.71 -9.45 10.99
C HIS A 19 -0.22 -8.28 10.70
N LEU A 20 -0.93 -7.81 11.72
CA LEU A 20 -1.81 -6.65 11.61
C LEU A 20 -1.27 -5.51 12.46
N HIS A 21 -0.92 -4.40 11.82
CA HIS A 21 -0.58 -3.13 12.46
C HIS A 21 -1.72 -2.14 12.32
N LEU A 22 -2.50 -1.96 13.38
CA LEU A 22 -3.56 -0.95 13.43
C LEU A 22 -2.99 0.44 13.72
N TYR A 23 -3.52 1.43 13.01
CA TYR A 23 -3.22 2.85 13.21
C TYR A 23 -1.71 3.18 13.10
N LYS A 24 -1.04 2.52 12.16
CA LYS A 24 0.34 2.78 11.76
C LYS A 24 0.46 4.25 11.36
N ASN A 25 1.43 4.93 11.99
CA ASN A 25 1.76 6.30 11.65
C ASN A 25 2.77 6.28 10.50
N GLY A 26 2.36 6.75 9.33
CA GLY A 26 3.24 6.97 8.20
C GLY A 26 4.28 8.06 8.47
N SER A 27 5.14 8.28 7.49
CA SER A 27 6.16 9.32 7.56
C SER A 27 5.53 10.69 7.79
N LYS A 28 6.14 11.45 8.71
CA LYS A 28 5.84 12.87 8.94
C LYS A 28 6.82 13.79 8.22
N ARG A 29 7.86 13.22 7.60
CA ARG A 29 8.95 13.95 6.96
C ARG A 29 9.02 13.60 5.49
N TYR A 30 9.24 14.62 4.68
CA TYR A 30 9.61 14.44 3.30
C TYR A 30 11.03 13.86 3.21
N ALA A 31 11.24 12.90 2.31
CA ALA A 31 12.55 12.43 1.92
C ALA A 31 12.62 12.33 0.39
N LYS A 32 13.77 12.68 -0.19
CA LYS A 32 13.98 12.61 -1.64
C LYS A 32 14.26 11.16 -2.03
N VAL A 33 13.21 10.42 -2.37
CA VAL A 33 13.27 9.01 -2.78
C VAL A 33 12.51 8.81 -4.09
N SER A 34 12.79 7.72 -4.80
CA SER A 34 12.19 7.39 -6.10
C SER A 34 10.81 6.72 -6.00
N TYR A 35 10.25 6.59 -4.80
CA TYR A 35 8.98 5.90 -4.55
C TYR A 35 8.04 6.73 -3.64
N PRO A 36 6.73 6.50 -3.69
CA PRO A 36 5.78 7.26 -2.87
C PRO A 36 5.94 6.93 -1.38
N ILE A 37 6.42 7.89 -0.59
CA ILE A 37 6.46 7.79 0.87
C ILE A 37 5.03 7.75 1.42
N ARG A 38 4.76 6.78 2.31
CA ARG A 38 3.44 6.63 2.93
C ARG A 38 3.31 7.58 4.12
N CYS A 39 2.35 8.49 4.04
CA CYS A 39 2.05 9.47 5.09
C CYS A 39 0.64 9.24 5.66
N GLY A 40 0.33 9.89 6.79
CA GLY A 40 -0.97 9.78 7.47
C GLY A 40 -1.11 8.56 8.37
N VAL A 41 -2.32 8.29 8.84
CA VAL A 41 -2.64 7.12 9.69
C VAL A 41 -3.42 6.10 8.85
N TYR A 42 -2.99 4.85 8.88
CA TYR A 42 -3.60 3.73 8.17
C TYR A 42 -3.37 2.44 8.96
N SER A 43 -4.09 1.39 8.64
CA SER A 43 -3.79 0.04 9.15
C SER A 43 -3.12 -0.78 8.07
N GLU A 44 -2.21 -1.67 8.45
CA GLU A 44 -1.47 -2.54 7.54
C GLU A 44 -1.69 -3.99 7.95
N LEU A 45 -2.15 -4.81 7.01
CA LEU A 45 -2.17 -6.28 7.13
C LEU A 45 -1.10 -6.84 6.22
N GLU A 46 -0.14 -7.54 6.78
CA GLU A 46 0.89 -8.27 6.07
C GLU A 46 0.59 -9.76 6.19
N THR A 47 0.62 -10.47 5.07
CA THR A 47 0.56 -11.93 4.99
C THR A 47 1.86 -12.44 4.37
N ASP A 48 1.97 -13.74 4.14
CA ASP A 48 3.11 -14.31 3.41
C ASP A 48 3.20 -13.76 1.97
N ASP A 49 2.06 -13.61 1.31
CA ASP A 49 1.99 -13.26 -0.11
C ASP A 49 1.77 -11.76 -0.37
N TYR A 50 1.14 -11.03 0.55
CA TYR A 50 0.61 -9.69 0.27
C TYR A 50 0.78 -8.72 1.44
N ILE A 51 0.72 -7.43 1.11
CA ILE A 51 0.54 -6.34 2.08
C ILE A 51 -0.69 -5.54 1.66
N PHE A 52 -1.59 -5.29 2.59
CA PHE A 52 -2.77 -4.47 2.39
C PHE A 52 -2.74 -3.26 3.31
N HIS A 53 -3.07 -2.09 2.78
CA HIS A 53 -3.31 -0.89 3.59
C HIS A 53 -4.79 -0.58 3.63
N PHE A 54 -5.27 -0.23 4.82
CA PHE A 54 -6.65 0.16 5.08
C PHE A 54 -6.73 1.59 5.55
N ASN A 55 -7.76 2.32 5.10
CA ASN A 55 -8.10 3.60 5.69
C ASN A 55 -8.75 3.41 7.08
N LEU A 56 -9.14 4.52 7.72
CA LEU A 56 -9.78 4.48 9.04
C LEU A 56 -11.21 3.93 9.03
N ASN A 57 -11.81 3.74 7.84
CA ASN A 57 -13.10 3.09 7.65
C ASN A 57 -12.97 1.58 7.37
N HIS A 58 -11.76 1.02 7.53
CA HIS A 58 -11.47 -0.39 7.24
C HIS A 58 -11.62 -0.78 5.77
N GLU A 59 -11.50 0.19 4.87
CA GLU A 59 -11.52 -0.05 3.43
C GLU A 59 -10.09 -0.19 2.92
N ILE A 60 -9.85 -1.20 2.08
CA ILE A 60 -8.55 -1.34 1.42
C ILE A 60 -8.32 -0.12 0.54
N ILE A 61 -7.15 0.49 0.65
CA ILE A 61 -6.72 1.63 -0.17
C ILE A 61 -5.48 1.30 -1.01
N ARG A 62 -4.71 0.28 -0.63
CA ARG A 62 -3.52 -0.19 -1.38
C ARG A 62 -3.31 -1.69 -1.19
N ALA A 63 -2.73 -2.32 -2.20
CA ALA A 63 -2.27 -3.70 -2.14
C ALA A 63 -0.90 -3.84 -2.82
N PHE A 64 -0.06 -4.71 -2.25
CA PHE A 64 1.29 -5.04 -2.72
C PHE A 64 1.45 -6.55 -2.69
N GLY A 65 2.20 -7.12 -3.63
CA GLY A 65 2.65 -8.51 -3.53
C GLY A 65 4.07 -8.62 -2.98
N LYS A 66 4.34 -9.71 -2.29
CA LYS A 66 5.63 -10.04 -1.66
C LYS A 66 6.39 -11.16 -2.37
N THR A 67 5.72 -11.88 -3.27
CA THR A 67 6.28 -13.05 -3.96
C THR A 67 6.41 -12.80 -5.46
N GLU A 68 7.13 -13.68 -6.13
CA GLU A 68 7.33 -13.68 -7.59
C GLU A 68 6.04 -13.86 -8.41
N ARG A 69 4.92 -14.23 -7.76
CA ARG A 69 3.60 -14.27 -8.39
C ARG A 69 3.03 -12.87 -8.62
N TRP A 70 3.60 -11.86 -7.96
CA TRP A 70 3.29 -10.46 -8.22
C TRP A 70 4.25 -9.92 -9.28
N PRO A 71 3.78 -9.13 -10.27
CA PRO A 71 4.60 -8.79 -11.44
C PRO A 71 5.95 -8.15 -11.11
N HIS A 72 6.01 -7.23 -10.13
CA HIS A 72 7.27 -6.66 -9.67
C HIS A 72 7.15 -6.08 -8.25
N PRO A 73 8.15 -6.21 -7.36
CA PRO A 73 8.07 -5.81 -5.95
C PRO A 73 7.89 -4.31 -5.70
N GLN A 74 8.17 -3.46 -6.69
CA GLN A 74 7.95 -2.01 -6.60
C GLN A 74 6.59 -1.58 -7.18
N GLU A 75 5.85 -2.51 -7.77
CA GLU A 75 4.54 -2.27 -8.36
C GLU A 75 3.43 -2.53 -7.34
N TRP A 76 2.35 -1.77 -7.46
CA TRP A 76 1.31 -1.80 -6.44
C TRP A 76 -0.03 -1.33 -6.99
N LEU A 77 -1.08 -1.77 -6.32
CA LEU A 77 -2.44 -1.36 -6.59
C LEU A 77 -2.84 -0.24 -5.62
N LYS A 78 -3.54 0.77 -6.14
CA LYS A 78 -4.21 1.80 -5.34
C LYS A 78 -5.70 1.75 -5.65
N ARG A 79 -6.53 1.67 -4.61
CA ARG A 79 -7.97 1.81 -4.77
C ARG A 79 -8.36 3.28 -4.74
N THR A 80 -9.20 3.71 -5.67
CA THR A 80 -9.78 5.05 -5.69
C THR A 80 -10.95 5.15 -4.71
N ILE A 81 -11.40 6.37 -4.42
CA ILE A 81 -12.64 6.58 -3.66
C ILE A 81 -13.88 6.05 -4.41
N GLY A 82 -13.79 5.88 -5.73
CA GLY A 82 -14.84 5.32 -6.58
C GLY A 82 -14.86 3.80 -6.62
N ASN A 83 -14.02 3.12 -5.82
CA ASN A 83 -13.83 1.66 -5.81
C ASN A 83 -13.11 1.09 -7.05
N ASP A 84 -12.52 1.93 -7.88
CA ASP A 84 -11.68 1.48 -9.00
C ASP A 84 -10.26 1.15 -8.53
N TRP A 85 -9.57 0.30 -9.28
CA TRP A 85 -8.19 -0.05 -9.02
C TRP A 85 -7.26 0.56 -10.07
N ILE A 86 -6.27 1.31 -9.61
CA ILE A 86 -5.20 1.85 -10.43
C ILE A 86 -3.94 1.04 -10.14
N TYR A 87 -3.36 0.46 -11.18
CA TYR A 87 -2.09 -0.24 -11.12
C TYR A 87 -0.94 0.71 -11.41
N TYR A 88 -0.01 0.81 -10.45
CA TYR A 88 1.22 1.58 -10.59
C TYR A 88 2.35 0.63 -10.98
N SER A 89 2.59 0.53 -12.29
CA SER A 89 3.76 -0.16 -12.83
C SER A 89 5.03 0.68 -12.65
N THR A 90 6.18 0.02 -12.53
CA THR A 90 7.49 0.68 -12.56
C THR A 90 7.95 1.07 -13.97
N GLY A 91 7.25 0.59 -15.01
CA GLY A 91 7.27 1.14 -16.36
C GLY A 91 8.64 1.30 -17.03
N GLY A 92 8.99 0.33 -17.88
CA GLY A 92 9.82 0.54 -19.08
C GLY A 92 8.94 0.69 -20.34
N TYR A 93 9.55 0.81 -21.54
CA TYR A 93 8.81 0.86 -22.82
C TYR A 93 7.92 -0.39 -23.09
N THR A 94 8.15 -1.49 -22.36
CA THR A 94 7.39 -2.75 -22.42
C THR A 94 6.35 -2.91 -21.31
N GLY A 95 6.25 -1.95 -20.38
CA GLY A 95 5.47 -2.09 -19.14
C GLY A 95 3.97 -2.33 -19.34
N VAL A 96 3.38 -1.88 -20.46
CA VAL A 96 1.98 -2.18 -20.80
C VAL A 96 1.82 -3.67 -21.06
N PHE A 97 2.65 -4.26 -21.92
CA PHE A 97 2.60 -5.69 -22.23
C PHE A 97 2.92 -6.56 -21.01
N GLU A 98 3.92 -6.18 -20.22
CA GLU A 98 4.28 -6.92 -18.99
C GLU A 98 3.14 -6.91 -17.94
N THR A 99 2.36 -5.82 -17.90
CA THR A 99 1.26 -5.65 -16.94
C THR A 99 -0.07 -6.26 -17.43
N THR A 100 -0.39 -6.08 -18.71
CA THR A 100 -1.73 -6.38 -19.26
C THR A 100 -1.73 -7.46 -20.34
N GLY A 101 -0.55 -7.87 -20.83
CA GLY A 101 -0.42 -8.73 -22.02
C GLY A 101 -0.73 -8.01 -23.34
N GLU A 102 -1.00 -6.71 -23.30
CA GLU A 102 -1.40 -5.92 -24.47
C GLU A 102 -0.34 -4.90 -24.85
N TYR A 103 -0.20 -4.61 -26.15
CA TYR A 103 0.78 -3.63 -26.64
C TYR A 103 0.26 -2.20 -26.70
N TYR A 104 -1.05 -1.99 -26.57
CA TYR A 104 -1.71 -0.69 -26.70
C TYR A 104 -2.72 -0.43 -25.58
N LEU A 105 -2.85 0.84 -25.19
CA LEU A 105 -3.78 1.38 -24.19
C LEU A 105 -4.77 2.34 -24.85
#